data_AF-A0A3B9CZU1-F1
#
_entry.id   AF-A0A3B9CZU1-F1
#
_cell.length_a   1.000
_cell.length_b   1.000
_cell.length_c   1.000
_cell.angle_alpha   90.00
_cell.angle_beta   90.00
_cell.angle_gamma   90.00
#
_symmetry.space_group_name_H-M   'P 1'
#
loop_
_entity.id
_entity.type
_entity.pdbx_description
1 polymer ?
#
loop_
_entity_poly.entity_id
_entity_poly.type
_entity_poly.pdbx_seq_one_letter_code
_entity_poly.pdbx_strand_id
1 'polypeptide(L)'
;VSGRGELHLSVLIESMRREGYEFAVSRPKVILHEQDGVVQEPYEQLVVDCDEQHQGSIIEELGNRRAEMRDLMPDGKGRVRIEFLVPTRGLIGFRS
;
A
#
# COMPACT_ATOMS: atom_id res chain seq x y z
N VAL A 1 -3.70 18.65 -2.51
CA VAL A 1 -4.83 17.85 -1.99
C VAL A 1 -4.24 16.74 -1.14
N SER A 2 -4.77 16.51 0.06
CA SER A 2 -4.34 15.41 0.94
C SER A 2 -5.49 14.42 1.08
N GLY A 3 -5.19 13.12 1.03
CA GLY A 3 -6.17 12.04 1.13
C GLY A 3 -5.71 10.95 2.08
N ARG A 4 -6.55 9.93 2.29
CA ARG A 4 -6.23 8.78 3.18
C ARG A 4 -5.24 7.78 2.59
N GLY A 5 -4.96 7.89 1.30
CA GLY A 5 -4.09 6.99 0.57
C GLY A 5 -4.22 7.22 -0.94
N GLU A 6 -3.44 6.47 -1.73
CA GLU A 6 -3.43 6.57 -3.18
C GLU A 6 -4.83 6.34 -3.77
N LEU A 7 -5.52 5.28 -3.35
CA LEU A 7 -6.83 4.91 -3.87
C LEU A 7 -7.88 6.01 -3.67
N HIS A 8 -7.86 6.67 -2.51
CA HIS A 8 -8.80 7.77 -2.23
C HIS A 8 -8.60 8.91 -3.23
N LEU A 9 -7.36 9.27 -3.54
CA LEU A 9 -7.05 10.29 -4.54
C LEU A 9 -7.43 9.82 -5.95
N SER A 10 -7.16 8.57 -6.31
CA SER A 10 -7.52 8.00 -7.62
C SER A 10 -9.02 8.03 -7.87
N VAL A 11 -9.85 7.72 -6.85
CA VAL A 11 -11.31 7.78 -6.95
C VAL A 11 -11.81 9.20 -7.19
N LEU A 12 -11.25 10.19 -6.47
CA LEU A 12 -11.60 11.59 -6.68
C LEU A 12 -11.23 12.05 -8.09
N ILE A 13 -10.00 11.76 -8.51
CA ILE A 13 -9.49 12.11 -9.85
C ILE A 13 -10.37 11.50 -10.95
N GLU A 14 -10.73 10.23 -10.83
CA GLU A 14 -11.58 9.55 -11.81
C GLU A 14 -13.01 10.13 -11.83
N SER A 15 -13.53 10.55 -10.67
CA SER A 15 -14.83 11.22 -10.59
C SER A 15 -14.80 12.58 -11.31
N MET A 16 -13.78 13.40 -11.05
CA MET A 16 -13.59 14.68 -11.74
C MET A 16 -13.39 14.50 -13.25
N ARG A 17 -12.66 13.46 -13.66
CA ARG A 17 -12.51 13.12 -15.08
C ARG A 17 -13.86 12.82 -15.74
N ARG A 18 -14.74 12.08 -15.06
CA ARG A 18 -16.11 11.76 -15.54
C ARG A 18 -17.03 12.97 -15.56
N GLU A 19 -16.79 13.94 -14.70
CA GLU A 19 -17.50 15.23 -14.68
C GLU A 19 -16.99 16.20 -15.77
N GLY A 20 -15.97 15.82 -16.55
CA GLY A 20 -15.46 16.61 -17.68
C GLY A 20 -14.38 17.61 -17.31
N TYR A 21 -13.76 17.48 -16.14
CA TYR A 21 -12.63 18.33 -15.76
C TYR A 21 -11.35 17.91 -16.50
N GLU A 22 -10.54 18.89 -16.86
CA GLU A 22 -9.18 18.71 -17.39
C GLU A 22 -8.15 19.26 -16.40
N PHE A 23 -7.19 18.44 -16.02
CA PHE A 23 -6.15 18.80 -15.06
C PHE A 23 -4.95 17.85 -15.16
N ALA A 24 -3.81 18.27 -14.60
CA ALA A 24 -2.63 17.44 -14.43
C ALA A 24 -2.40 17.11 -12.95
N VAL A 25 -1.91 15.91 -12.67
CA VAL A 25 -1.59 15.44 -11.32
C VAL A 25 -0.11 15.10 -11.20
N SER A 26 0.49 15.43 -10.06
CA SER A 26 1.86 15.00 -9.72
C SER A 26 1.86 13.64 -9.03
N ARG A 27 3.02 12.98 -8.96
CA ARG A 27 3.18 11.70 -8.26
C ARG A 27 2.80 11.87 -6.78
N PRO A 28 1.96 10.98 -6.20
CA PRO A 28 1.61 11.04 -4.79
C PRO A 28 2.87 10.86 -3.92
N LYS A 29 2.89 11.57 -2.79
CA LYS A 29 3.95 11.50 -1.78
C LYS A 29 3.31 11.29 -0.43
N VAL A 30 3.99 10.55 0.44
CA VAL A 30 3.61 10.46 1.85
C VAL A 30 3.81 11.79 2.55
N ILE A 31 3.00 12.05 3.57
CA ILE A 31 3.14 13.19 4.45
C ILE A 31 4.02 12.74 5.62
N LEU A 32 5.18 13.37 5.76
CA LEU A 32 6.08 13.13 6.88
C LEU A 32 5.61 13.96 8.08
N HIS A 33 5.73 13.37 9.27
CA HIS A 33 5.40 14.03 10.52
C HIS A 33 6.64 14.06 11.42
N GLU A 34 6.86 15.17 12.12
CA GLU A 34 7.92 15.26 13.12
C GLU A 34 7.29 15.11 14.50
N GLN A 35 7.82 14.20 15.30
CA GLN A 35 7.43 13.99 16.69
C GLN A 35 8.68 13.82 17.54
N ASP A 36 8.79 14.60 18.60
CA ASP A 36 9.92 14.57 19.54
C ASP A 36 11.30 14.74 18.86
N GLY A 37 11.36 15.56 17.80
CA GLY A 37 12.58 15.80 17.01
C GLY A 37 12.94 14.66 16.04
N VAL A 38 12.08 13.65 15.89
CA VAL A 38 12.26 12.53 14.98
C VAL A 38 11.27 12.61 13.82
N VAL A 39 11.78 12.54 12.59
CA VAL A 39 10.96 12.47 11.38
C VAL A 39 10.39 11.05 11.23
N GLN A 40 9.07 10.94 11.16
CA GLN A 40 8.31 9.71 11.02
C GLN A 40 7.57 9.69 9.68
N GLU A 41 7.43 8.49 9.12
CA GLU A 41 6.59 8.22 7.95
C GLU A 41 5.39 7.33 8.35
N PRO A 42 4.23 7.43 7.66
CA PRO A 42 3.06 6.63 7.98
C PRO A 42 3.24 5.18 7.54
N TYR A 43 2.77 4.25 8.37
CA TYR A 43 2.72 2.81 8.09
C TYR A 43 1.27 2.33 7.95
N GLU A 44 1.07 1.31 7.12
CA GLU A 44 -0.21 0.64 6.90
C GLU A 44 -0.09 -0.86 7.20
N GLN A 45 -1.20 -1.44 7.67
CA GLN A 45 -1.35 -2.89 7.77
C GLN A 45 -1.87 -3.43 6.44
N LEU A 46 -1.06 -4.27 5.79
CA LEU A 46 -1.42 -4.94 4.55
C LEU A 46 -1.74 -6.41 4.85
N VAL A 47 -2.91 -6.85 4.42
CA VAL A 47 -3.29 -8.27 4.46
C VAL A 47 -3.37 -8.78 3.03
N VAL A 48 -2.59 -9.81 2.73
CA VAL A 48 -2.59 -10.48 1.42
C VAL A 48 -3.13 -11.88 1.58
N ASP A 49 -4.08 -12.26 0.73
CA ASP A 49 -4.67 -13.60 0.68
C ASP A 49 -4.45 -14.17 -0.72
N CYS A 50 -3.61 -15.20 -0.81
CA CYS A 50 -3.14 -15.74 -2.09
C CYS A 50 -2.99 -17.27 -2.02
N ASP A 51 -2.86 -17.91 -3.18
CA ASP A 51 -2.52 -19.33 -3.23
C ASP A 51 -1.06 -19.53 -2.77
N GLU A 52 -0.77 -20.64 -2.09
CA GLU A 52 0.56 -20.94 -1.52
C GLU A 52 1.70 -20.85 -2.56
N GLN A 53 1.41 -21.20 -3.82
CA GLN A 53 2.37 -21.10 -4.93
C GLN A 53 2.88 -19.66 -5.19
N HIS A 54 2.09 -18.64 -4.84
CA HIS A 54 2.44 -17.22 -5.04
C HIS A 54 3.06 -16.58 -3.80
N GLN A 55 3.03 -17.27 -2.65
CA GLN A 55 3.51 -16.77 -1.37
C GLN A 55 4.94 -16.22 -1.46
N GLY A 56 5.86 -16.99 -2.05
CA GLY A 56 7.28 -16.62 -2.13
C GLY A 56 7.50 -15.31 -2.87
N SER A 57 6.89 -15.17 -4.05
CA SER A 57 7.01 -13.97 -4.89
C SER A 57 6.42 -12.72 -4.21
N ILE A 58 5.30 -12.88 -3.50
CA ILE A 58 4.67 -11.78 -2.74
C ILE A 58 5.57 -11.32 -1.60
N ILE A 59 6.15 -12.25 -0.85
CA ILE A 59 7.06 -11.94 0.27
C ILE A 59 8.31 -11.21 -0.24
N GLU A 60 8.89 -11.66 -1.34
CA GLU A 60 10.08 -11.05 -1.93
C GLU A 60 9.80 -9.61 -2.39
N GLU A 61 8.73 -9.40 -3.15
CA GLU A 61 8.36 -8.08 -3.67
C GLU A 61 8.02 -7.09 -2.54
N LEU A 62 7.29 -7.54 -1.50
CA LEU A 62 6.98 -6.71 -0.34
C LEU A 62 8.22 -6.47 0.53
N GLY A 63 9.12 -7.44 0.66
CA GLY A 63 10.41 -7.29 1.34
C GLY A 63 11.26 -6.18 0.71
N ASN A 64 11.32 -6.14 -0.63
CA ASN A 64 12.01 -5.06 -1.37
C ASN A 64 11.39 -3.66 -1.11
N ARG A 65 10.12 -3.61 -0.69
CA ARG A 65 9.38 -2.38 -0.35
C ARG A 65 9.46 -2.02 1.13
N ARG A 66 10.34 -2.68 1.89
CA ARG A 66 10.49 -2.53 3.35
C ARG A 66 9.23 -2.91 4.13
N ALA A 67 8.44 -3.84 3.60
CA ALA A 67 7.39 -4.48 4.37
C ALA A 67 8.01 -5.39 5.44
N GLU A 68 7.45 -5.34 6.64
CA GLU A 68 7.76 -6.28 7.71
C GLU A 68 6.62 -7.27 7.83
N MET A 69 6.90 -8.55 7.61
CA MET A 69 5.92 -9.61 7.85
C MET A 69 5.62 -9.69 9.35
N ARG A 70 4.33 -9.68 9.68
CA ARG A 70 3.82 -9.75 11.05
C ARG A 70 3.22 -11.11 11.36
N ASP A 71 2.51 -11.69 10.40
CA ASP A 71 1.89 -13.00 10.58
C ASP A 71 1.75 -13.75 9.25
N LEU A 72 1.66 -15.07 9.32
CA LEU A 72 1.45 -15.97 8.20
C LEU A 72 0.55 -17.13 8.64
N MET A 73 -0.65 -17.17 8.07
CA MET A 73 -1.70 -18.12 8.40
C MET A 73 -2.10 -18.93 7.15
N PRO A 74 -1.61 -20.18 7.01
CA PRO A 74 -2.10 -21.10 5.99
C PRO A 74 -3.51 -21.59 6.35
N ASP A 75 -4.39 -21.74 5.36
CA ASP A 75 -5.76 -22.23 5.58
C ASP A 75 -5.87 -23.76 5.49
N GLY A 76 -4.78 -24.45 5.11
CA GLY A 76 -4.72 -25.90 4.91
C GLY A 76 -5.47 -26.40 3.67
N LYS A 77 -5.98 -25.49 2.83
CA LYS A 77 -6.71 -25.75 1.59
C LYS A 77 -5.99 -25.19 0.36
N GLY A 78 -4.71 -24.82 0.50
CA GLY A 78 -3.85 -24.32 -0.56
C GLY A 78 -3.78 -22.81 -0.66
N ARG A 79 -4.36 -22.06 0.30
CA ARG A 79 -4.22 -20.61 0.40
C ARG A 79 -3.50 -20.21 1.67
N VAL A 80 -2.89 -19.04 1.62
CA VAL A 80 -2.20 -18.42 2.74
C VAL A 80 -2.61 -16.98 2.87
N ARG A 81 -2.90 -16.58 4.11
CA ARG A 81 -3.04 -15.19 4.51
C ARG A 81 -1.74 -14.72 5.13
N ILE A 82 -1.24 -13.58 4.68
CA ILE A 82 -0.01 -12.98 5.19
C ILE A 82 -0.31 -11.55 5.60
N GLU A 83 0.08 -11.19 6.81
CA GLU A 83 -0.04 -9.84 7.34
C GLU A 83 1.32 -9.15 7.33
N PHE A 84 1.34 -7.90 6.87
CA PHE A 84 2.53 -7.07 6.82
C PHE A 84 2.27 -5.71 7.46
N LEU A 85 3.30 -5.14 8.05
CA LEU A 85 3.37 -3.72 8.34
C LEU A 85 4.27 -3.07 7.29
N VAL A 86 3.74 -2.13 6.51
CA VAL A 86 4.43 -1.56 5.34
C VAL A 86 4.43 -0.04 5.44
N PRO A 87 5.55 0.64 5.17
CA PRO A 87 5.52 2.09 5.02
C PRO A 87 4.60 2.45 3.84
N THR A 88 3.73 3.44 4.02
CA THR A 88 2.74 3.86 3.00
C THR A 88 3.43 4.16 1.65
N ARG A 89 4.66 4.69 1.70
CA ARG A 89 5.49 4.96 0.53
C ARG A 89 5.83 3.70 -0.28
N GLY A 90 6.03 2.56 0.39
CA GLY A 90 6.32 1.27 -0.23
C GLY A 90 5.11 0.67 -0.95
N LEU A 91 3.89 1.01 -0.51
CA LEU A 91 2.64 0.57 -1.13
C LEU A 91 2.26 1.37 -2.38
N ILE A 92 2.83 2.56 -2.58
CA ILE A 92 2.53 3.37 -3.78
C ILE A 92 2.87 2.57 -5.04
N GLY A 93 1.85 2.32 -5.86
CA GLY A 93 1.97 1.53 -7.09
C GLY A 93 2.22 0.03 -6.89
N PHE A 94 2.04 -0.54 -5.70
CA PHE A 94 2.11 -2.00 -5.50
C PHE A 94 0.90 -2.74 -6.09
N ARG A 95 -0.25 -2.07 -6.18
CA ARG A 95 -1.50 -2.66 -6.68
C ARG A 95 -1.53 -2.81 -8.21
N SER A 96 -0.56 -2.25 -8.93
CA SER A 96 -0.57 -2.06 -10.38
C SER A 96 0.23 -3.12 -11.14
#